data_AF-A0A950KC48-F1
#
_entry.id   AF-A0A950KC48-F1
#
_cell.length_a   1.000
_cell.length_b   1.000
_cell.length_c   1.000
_cell.angle_alpha   90.00
_cell.angle_beta   90.00
_cell.angle_gamma   90.00
#
_symmetry.space_group_name_H-M   'P 1'
#
loop_
_entity.id
_entity.type
_entity.pdbx_description
1 polymer ?
#
loop_
_entity_poly.entity_id
_entity_poly.type
_entity_poly.pdbx_seq_one_letter_code
_entity_poly.pdbx_strand_id
1 'polypeptide(L)'
;MDRRRLTAGPAAAAIALAVLAAACQPLPHPFAEDIPPPGLLTVRDTIGVTVAPIDGEPVATAAKLGAAMARALQEHDIAATEQTTSLGSYQLYGRVVAVPRPKNKASIVAYWRLRDPSGRPIGERKAQIDVPVRAWQDGAADAVASLAAASATQLAGLLLEEPPKEAAGGGRIRVRVRKVEGAPGDGRKSLAVAIASVLKRQDLEIVTDPKGKADLYVDADVVVAGPKGGKQNVKIVWHVRRPDGSEIGTVGEENDVPSGLLNGPWGDVAYMVAISAGNGILQLVDRGAPAPDRKS
;
A
#
# COMPACT_ATOMS: atom_id res chain seq x y z
N MET A 1 -52.24 -88.83 -6.49
CA MET A 1 -50.78 -89.05 -6.59
C MET A 1 -50.15 -87.70 -6.97
N ASP A 2 -50.15 -86.68 -6.12
CA ASP A 2 -49.36 -86.43 -4.90
C ASP A 2 -47.86 -86.82 -4.96
N ARG A 3 -47.04 -85.77 -4.77
CA ARG A 3 -45.62 -85.64 -4.38
C ARG A 3 -44.53 -86.15 -5.32
N ARG A 4 -44.03 -85.27 -6.18
CA ARG A 4 -42.58 -85.22 -6.50
C ARG A 4 -41.91 -84.23 -5.55
N ARG A 5 -41.12 -84.78 -4.63
CA ARG A 5 -40.20 -84.07 -3.75
C ARG A 5 -39.16 -83.35 -4.62
N LEU A 6 -39.12 -82.02 -4.57
CA LEU A 6 -38.01 -81.23 -5.09
C LEU A 6 -36.91 -81.24 -4.03
N THR A 7 -35.90 -82.07 -4.25
CA THR A 7 -34.61 -81.99 -3.57
C THR A 7 -33.91 -80.72 -4.04
N ALA A 8 -33.87 -79.69 -3.21
CA ALA A 8 -33.07 -78.49 -3.45
C ALA A 8 -31.59 -78.86 -3.34
N GLY A 9 -30.94 -79.06 -4.49
CA GLY A 9 -29.49 -79.24 -4.57
C GLY A 9 -28.73 -77.95 -4.20
N PRO A 10 -27.42 -78.04 -3.92
CA PRO A 10 -26.59 -76.92 -3.48
C PRO A 10 -26.52 -75.77 -4.50
N ALA A 11 -27.00 -76.00 -5.73
CA ALA A 11 -27.15 -75.00 -6.77
C ALA A 11 -28.12 -73.86 -6.39
N ALA A 12 -29.14 -74.11 -5.56
CA ALA A 12 -30.09 -73.07 -5.15
C ALA A 12 -29.46 -72.05 -4.19
N ALA A 13 -28.49 -72.46 -3.37
CA ALA A 13 -27.73 -71.57 -2.49
C ALA A 13 -26.71 -70.73 -3.27
N ALA A 14 -26.16 -71.26 -4.37
CA ALA A 14 -25.21 -70.54 -5.22
C ALA A 14 -25.88 -69.42 -6.04
N ILE A 15 -27.14 -69.59 -6.44
CA ILE A 15 -27.86 -68.56 -7.22
C ILE A 15 -28.32 -67.39 -6.33
N ALA A 16 -28.63 -67.62 -5.06
CA ALA A 16 -28.97 -66.55 -4.12
C ALA A 16 -27.76 -65.65 -3.78
N LEU A 17 -26.53 -66.16 -3.85
CA LEU A 17 -25.31 -65.36 -3.61
C LEU A 17 -24.90 -64.50 -4.82
N ALA A 18 -25.28 -64.89 -6.04
CA ALA A 18 -24.90 -64.16 -7.25
C ALA A 18 -25.77 -62.90 -7.51
N VAL A 19 -26.99 -62.83 -6.97
CA VAL A 19 -27.90 -61.69 -7.17
C VAL A 19 -27.57 -60.50 -6.26
N LEU A 20 -26.87 -60.72 -5.14
CA LEU A 20 -26.41 -59.64 -4.25
C LEU A 20 -25.17 -58.89 -4.78
N ALA A 21 -24.46 -59.44 -5.78
CA ALA A 21 -23.29 -58.78 -6.38
C ALA A 21 -23.63 -57.80 -7.51
N ALA A 22 -24.88 -57.77 -7.99
CA ALA A 22 -25.30 -56.88 -9.08
C ALA A 22 -25.95 -55.56 -8.61
N ALA A 23 -26.14 -55.37 -7.29
CA ALA A 23 -26.77 -54.16 -6.75
C ALA A 23 -25.80 -52.98 -6.55
N CYS A 24 -24.51 -53.17 -6.83
CA CYS A 24 -23.52 -52.09 -6.84
C CYS A 24 -23.19 -51.69 -8.28
N GLN A 25 -24.19 -51.32 -9.08
CA GLN A 25 -23.93 -50.47 -10.24
C GLN A 25 -23.75 -49.03 -9.72
N PRO A 26 -22.61 -48.38 -9.99
CA PRO A 26 -22.40 -47.00 -9.54
C PRO A 26 -23.50 -46.14 -10.16
N LEU A 27 -24.19 -45.38 -9.31
CA LEU A 27 -25.17 -44.39 -9.75
C LEU A 27 -24.49 -43.49 -10.79
N PRO A 28 -25.07 -43.28 -11.98
CA PRO A 28 -24.58 -42.22 -12.85
C PRO A 28 -24.74 -40.92 -12.07
N HIS A 29 -23.63 -40.26 -11.79
CA HIS A 29 -23.61 -38.96 -11.17
C HIS A 29 -23.61 -37.89 -12.27
N PRO A 30 -24.77 -37.39 -12.74
CA PRO A 30 -24.81 -36.37 -13.79
C PRO A 30 -24.21 -35.02 -13.38
N PHE A 31 -23.79 -34.87 -12.11
CA PHE A 31 -23.22 -33.64 -11.56
C PHE A 31 -21.92 -33.85 -10.75
N ALA A 32 -21.28 -35.03 -10.78
CA ALA A 32 -20.09 -35.28 -9.94
C ALA A 32 -18.75 -34.91 -10.59
N GLU A 33 -18.69 -34.44 -11.83
CA GLU A 33 -17.43 -34.00 -12.45
C GLU A 33 -17.58 -32.71 -13.26
N ASP A 34 -18.28 -31.71 -12.70
CA ASP A 34 -18.11 -30.31 -13.11
C ASP A 34 -17.80 -29.46 -11.86
N ILE A 35 -16.92 -29.98 -10.99
CA ILE A 35 -16.12 -29.08 -10.17
C ILE A 35 -15.02 -28.61 -11.13
N PRO A 36 -15.11 -27.39 -11.70
CA PRO A 36 -14.00 -26.89 -12.48
C PRO A 36 -12.74 -26.98 -11.61
N PRO A 37 -11.58 -27.36 -12.17
CA PRO A 37 -10.35 -27.42 -11.39
C PRO A 37 -10.19 -26.13 -10.57
N PRO A 38 -9.57 -26.14 -9.38
CA PRO A 38 -9.42 -24.97 -8.52
C PRO A 38 -8.75 -23.73 -9.16
N GLY A 39 -8.42 -23.76 -10.46
CA GLY A 39 -7.89 -22.67 -11.26
C GLY A 39 -8.90 -21.92 -12.15
N LEU A 40 -10.22 -22.07 -11.97
CA LEU A 40 -11.22 -21.32 -12.77
C LEU A 40 -12.05 -20.30 -11.98
N LEU A 41 -11.71 -20.07 -10.71
CA LEU A 41 -12.07 -18.84 -9.99
C LEU A 41 -10.86 -17.91 -9.87
N THR A 42 -10.07 -17.76 -10.92
CA THR A 42 -9.41 -16.47 -11.14
C THR A 42 -10.52 -15.53 -11.63
N VAL A 43 -11.37 -15.11 -10.70
CA VAL A 43 -12.02 -13.80 -10.82
C VAL A 43 -10.87 -12.89 -11.21
N ARG A 44 -10.97 -12.23 -12.38
CA ARG A 44 -9.98 -11.25 -12.83
C ARG A 44 -9.50 -10.50 -11.60
N ASP A 45 -8.20 -10.29 -11.43
CA ASP A 45 -7.63 -9.45 -10.36
C ASP A 45 -8.17 -8.02 -10.48
N THR A 46 -9.46 -7.83 -10.16
CA THR A 46 -10.10 -6.55 -10.02
C THR A 46 -9.66 -6.06 -8.67
N ILE A 47 -8.81 -5.04 -8.69
CA ILE A 47 -8.35 -4.35 -7.51
C ILE A 47 -9.58 -3.91 -6.71
N GLY A 48 -9.84 -4.60 -5.59
CA GLY A 48 -10.91 -4.27 -4.67
C GLY A 48 -10.50 -3.11 -3.78
N VAL A 49 -11.28 -2.03 -3.74
CA VAL A 49 -11.03 -0.84 -2.90
C VAL A 49 -12.14 -0.68 -1.86
N THR A 50 -11.78 -0.73 -0.59
CA THR A 50 -12.67 -0.37 0.51
C THR A 50 -12.53 1.11 0.83
N VAL A 51 -13.62 1.87 0.71
CA VAL A 51 -13.68 3.29 1.07
C VAL A 51 -13.92 3.41 2.56
N ALA A 52 -12.95 3.95 3.30
CA ALA A 52 -13.08 4.22 4.72
C ALA A 52 -14.01 5.43 4.98
N PRO A 53 -14.54 5.59 6.21
CA PRO A 53 -15.27 6.79 6.58
C PRO A 53 -14.50 8.07 6.25
N ILE A 54 -15.20 9.03 5.66
CA ILE A 54 -14.60 10.28 5.19
C ILE A 54 -14.62 11.31 6.31
N ASP A 55 -13.43 11.86 6.62
CA ASP A 55 -13.30 12.98 7.52
C ASP A 55 -13.70 14.28 6.81
N GLY A 56 -14.47 15.16 7.45
CA GLY A 56 -14.70 16.51 6.92
C GLY A 56 -16.01 17.13 7.37
N GLU A 57 -16.09 18.45 7.20
CA GLU A 57 -17.28 19.23 7.49
C GLU A 57 -17.98 19.73 6.22
N PRO A 58 -19.32 19.70 6.17
CA PRO A 58 -20.23 19.12 7.17
C PRO A 58 -20.19 17.59 7.19
N VAL A 59 -20.28 16.98 8.38
CA VAL A 59 -20.19 15.52 8.57
C VAL A 59 -21.26 14.77 7.76
N ALA A 60 -22.48 15.31 7.71
CA ALA A 60 -23.57 14.72 6.92
C ALA A 60 -23.30 14.73 5.41
N THR A 61 -22.58 15.73 4.89
CA THR A 61 -22.15 15.77 3.49
C THR A 61 -20.97 14.83 3.24
N ALA A 62 -19.99 14.80 4.14
CA ALA A 62 -18.84 13.90 4.05
C ALA A 62 -19.27 12.42 4.08
N ALA A 63 -20.25 12.06 4.90
CA ALA A 63 -20.80 10.70 4.96
C ALA A 63 -21.42 10.24 3.63
N LYS A 64 -22.03 11.15 2.85
CA LYS A 64 -22.57 10.85 1.52
C LYS A 64 -21.47 10.60 0.47
N LEU A 65 -20.25 11.09 0.72
CA LEU A 65 -19.16 11.00 -0.25
C LEU A 65 -18.60 9.58 -0.37
N GLY A 66 -18.65 8.76 0.69
CA GLY A 66 -18.19 7.36 0.65
C GLY A 66 -18.92 6.55 -0.42
N ALA A 67 -20.25 6.55 -0.36
CA ALA A 67 -21.11 5.88 -1.34
C ALA A 67 -20.91 6.41 -2.77
N ALA A 68 -20.81 7.75 -2.90
CA ALA A 68 -20.59 8.38 -4.20
C ALA A 68 -19.21 8.01 -4.78
N MET A 69 -18.17 7.93 -3.95
CA MET A 69 -16.83 7.52 -4.34
C MET A 69 -16.81 6.07 -4.82
N ALA A 70 -17.42 5.16 -4.08
CA ALA A 70 -17.48 3.75 -4.45
C ALA A 70 -18.15 3.57 -5.83
N ARG A 71 -19.26 4.27 -6.08
CA ARG A 71 -19.93 4.27 -7.40
C ARG A 71 -19.04 4.87 -8.49
N ALA A 72 -18.41 6.00 -8.23
CA ALA A 72 -17.54 6.66 -9.21
C ALA A 72 -16.31 5.81 -9.58
N LEU A 73 -15.74 5.05 -8.63
CA LEU A 73 -14.67 4.09 -8.92
C LEU A 73 -15.16 2.89 -9.74
N GLN A 74 -16.37 2.40 -9.47
CA GLN A 74 -16.98 1.32 -10.27
C GLN A 74 -17.21 1.74 -11.73
N GLU A 75 -17.54 3.00 -12.00
CA GLU A 75 -17.63 3.56 -13.36
C GLU A 75 -16.28 3.54 -14.11
N HIS A 76 -15.17 3.42 -13.39
CA HIS A 76 -13.83 3.23 -13.93
C HIS A 76 -13.37 1.75 -13.90
N ASP A 77 -14.32 0.81 -13.82
CA ASP A 77 -14.04 -0.64 -13.73
C ASP A 77 -13.24 -1.07 -12.49
N ILE A 78 -13.23 -0.25 -11.43
CA ILE A 78 -12.56 -0.55 -10.15
C ILE A 78 -13.62 -1.01 -9.15
N ALA A 79 -13.49 -2.26 -8.67
CA ALA A 79 -14.40 -2.81 -7.67
C ALA A 79 -14.24 -2.03 -6.35
N ALA A 80 -15.24 -1.26 -5.93
CA ALA A 80 -15.16 -0.47 -4.70
C ALA A 80 -16.40 -0.58 -3.81
N THR A 81 -16.22 -0.62 -2.49
CA THR A 81 -17.30 -0.74 -1.49
C THR A 81 -17.00 0.07 -0.24
N GLU A 82 -18.02 0.50 0.52
CA GLU A 82 -17.83 1.17 1.83
C GLU A 82 -17.63 0.18 2.99
N GLN A 83 -17.97 -1.09 2.77
CA GLN A 83 -17.82 -2.15 3.75
C GLN A 83 -16.63 -3.02 3.37
N THR A 84 -15.75 -3.30 4.33
CA THR A 84 -14.65 -4.25 4.17
C THR A 84 -15.23 -5.63 3.90
N THR A 85 -15.24 -6.05 2.64
CA THR A 85 -15.80 -7.36 2.22
C THR A 85 -14.72 -8.38 1.90
N SER A 86 -13.43 -7.99 1.90
CA SER A 86 -12.33 -8.88 1.51
C SER A 86 -11.06 -8.57 2.28
N LEU A 87 -10.35 -9.61 2.74
CA LEU A 87 -9.04 -9.50 3.41
C LEU A 87 -7.93 -8.98 2.48
N GLY A 88 -8.18 -8.91 1.17
CA GLY A 88 -7.24 -8.46 0.14
C GLY A 88 -7.59 -7.12 -0.53
N SER A 89 -8.50 -6.32 0.04
CA SER A 89 -8.88 -5.03 -0.56
C SER A 89 -7.94 -3.89 -0.14
N TYR A 90 -7.62 -2.99 -1.07
CA TYR A 90 -6.99 -1.71 -0.80
C TYR A 90 -7.91 -0.85 0.06
N GLN A 91 -7.35 0.02 0.90
CA GLN A 91 -8.12 0.92 1.76
C GLN A 91 -7.94 2.37 1.31
N LEU A 92 -9.04 3.05 1.02
CA LEU A 92 -9.07 4.44 0.61
C LEU A 92 -9.55 5.32 1.78
N TYR A 93 -8.67 6.16 2.28
CA TYR A 93 -8.99 7.15 3.32
C TYR A 93 -9.17 8.52 2.68
N GLY A 94 -10.24 9.23 3.06
CA GLY A 94 -10.55 10.55 2.55
C GLY A 94 -10.69 11.60 3.64
N ARG A 95 -10.18 12.80 3.37
CA ARG A 95 -10.45 14.01 4.15
C ARG A 95 -10.89 15.14 3.24
N VAL A 96 -11.96 15.83 3.59
CA VAL A 96 -12.49 16.96 2.82
C VAL A 96 -12.41 18.26 3.63
N VAL A 97 -11.97 19.32 2.96
CA VAL A 97 -11.88 20.67 3.52
C VAL A 97 -12.56 21.65 2.58
N ALA A 98 -13.45 22.47 3.12
CA ALA A 98 -14.10 23.55 2.39
C ALA A 98 -13.31 24.86 2.58
N VAL A 99 -12.87 25.47 1.49
CA VAL A 99 -12.20 26.77 1.50
C VAL A 99 -13.16 27.82 0.92
N PRO A 100 -13.57 28.84 1.69
CA PRO A 100 -14.44 29.91 1.18
C PRO A 100 -13.83 30.64 -0.03
N ARG A 101 -14.65 30.94 -1.03
CA ARG A 101 -14.28 31.73 -2.22
C ARG A 101 -15.21 32.94 -2.36
N PRO A 102 -14.77 34.01 -3.07
CA PRO A 102 -15.65 35.13 -3.40
C PRO A 102 -16.90 34.67 -4.18
N LYS A 103 -17.96 35.49 -4.15
CA LYS A 103 -19.22 35.25 -4.88
C LYS A 103 -19.99 34.00 -4.42
N ASN A 104 -20.04 33.74 -3.11
CA ASN A 104 -20.83 32.66 -2.49
C ASN A 104 -20.49 31.24 -3.00
N LYS A 105 -19.22 31.02 -3.34
CA LYS A 105 -18.67 29.72 -3.74
C LYS A 105 -17.75 29.18 -2.65
N ALA A 106 -17.57 27.87 -2.61
CA ALA A 106 -16.56 27.19 -1.84
C ALA A 106 -15.73 26.33 -2.79
N SER A 107 -14.41 26.36 -2.58
CA SER A 107 -13.48 25.41 -3.17
C SER A 107 -13.40 24.23 -2.22
N ILE A 108 -14.01 23.11 -2.62
CA ILE A 108 -14.01 21.88 -1.83
C ILE A 108 -12.82 21.05 -2.26
N VAL A 109 -11.93 20.79 -1.31
CA VAL A 109 -10.68 20.06 -1.54
C VAL A 109 -10.77 18.72 -0.83
N ALA A 110 -10.69 17.62 -1.59
CA ALA A 110 -10.58 16.28 -1.05
C ALA A 110 -9.12 15.79 -1.15
N TYR A 111 -8.63 15.29 -0.02
CA TYR A 111 -7.35 14.61 0.13
C TYR A 111 -7.61 13.13 0.29
N TRP A 112 -7.00 12.33 -0.55
CA TRP A 112 -7.15 10.88 -0.61
C TRP A 112 -5.84 10.19 -0.33
N ARG A 113 -5.87 9.14 0.48
CA ARG A 113 -4.73 8.26 0.72
C ARG A 113 -5.17 6.82 0.48
N LEU A 114 -4.55 6.19 -0.51
CA LEU A 114 -4.75 4.78 -0.82
C LEU A 114 -3.71 3.95 -0.07
N ARG A 115 -4.14 2.85 0.54
CA ARG A 115 -3.28 1.84 1.16
C ARG A 115 -3.55 0.49 0.54
N ASP A 116 -2.54 -0.34 0.45
CA ASP A 116 -2.69 -1.73 0.05
C ASP A 116 -3.30 -2.58 1.19
N PRO A 117 -3.59 -3.87 0.93
CA PRO A 117 -4.13 -4.76 1.96
C PRO A 117 -3.19 -5.01 3.15
N SER A 118 -1.88 -4.74 3.00
CA SER A 118 -0.91 -4.82 4.10
C SER A 118 -0.90 -3.56 4.98
N GLY A 119 -1.61 -2.50 4.57
CA GLY A 119 -1.66 -1.21 5.24
C GLY A 119 -0.59 -0.22 4.77
N ARG A 120 0.23 -0.57 3.77
CA ARG A 120 1.26 0.31 3.19
C ARG A 120 0.59 1.39 2.32
N PRO A 121 0.96 2.67 2.45
CA PRO A 121 0.43 3.72 1.58
C PRO A 121 0.96 3.54 0.15
N ILE A 122 0.05 3.46 -0.82
CA ILE A 122 0.33 3.31 -2.25
C ILE A 122 0.45 4.68 -2.92
N GLY A 123 -0.30 5.66 -2.44
CA GLY A 123 -0.22 7.01 -2.96
C GLY A 123 -1.26 7.93 -2.36
N GLU A 124 -1.03 9.22 -2.55
CA GLU A 124 -1.97 10.27 -2.21
C GLU A 124 -2.49 10.95 -3.48
N ARG A 125 -3.75 11.35 -3.47
CA ARG A 125 -4.39 12.12 -4.53
C ARG A 125 -5.15 13.29 -3.96
N LYS A 126 -5.23 14.36 -4.75
CA LYS A 126 -5.99 15.55 -4.40
C LYS A 126 -6.99 15.82 -5.51
N ALA A 127 -8.23 16.07 -5.13
CA ALA A 127 -9.25 16.56 -6.04
C ALA A 127 -9.81 17.87 -5.50
N GLN A 128 -10.21 18.74 -6.41
CA GLN A 128 -10.81 20.02 -6.06
C GLN A 128 -11.95 20.33 -7.01
N ILE A 129 -13.05 20.81 -6.45
CA ILE A 129 -14.16 21.39 -7.20
C ILE A 129 -14.54 22.75 -6.62
N ASP A 130 -15.08 23.62 -7.46
CA ASP A 130 -15.69 24.87 -7.03
C ASP A 130 -17.21 24.75 -7.13
N VAL A 131 -17.90 24.83 -6.00
CA VAL A 131 -19.37 24.72 -5.91
C VAL A 131 -19.98 25.87 -5.11
N PRO A 132 -21.28 26.18 -5.27
CA PRO A 132 -21.96 27.10 -4.37
C PRO A 132 -21.84 26.63 -2.91
N VAL A 133 -21.57 27.55 -1.98
CA VAL A 133 -21.39 27.20 -0.55
C VAL A 133 -22.56 26.37 -0.01
N ARG A 134 -23.80 26.81 -0.30
CA ARG A 134 -25.03 26.12 0.12
C ARG A 134 -25.16 24.72 -0.47
N ALA A 135 -24.77 24.52 -1.72
CA ALA A 135 -24.84 23.21 -2.36
C ALA A 135 -23.97 22.17 -1.64
N TRP A 136 -22.78 22.57 -1.16
CA TRP A 136 -21.95 21.70 -0.33
C TRP A 136 -22.51 21.54 1.09
N GLN A 137 -22.97 22.63 1.71
CA GLN A 137 -23.52 22.62 3.06
C GLN A 137 -24.75 21.72 3.20
N ASP A 138 -25.65 21.75 2.23
CA ASP A 138 -26.88 20.96 2.21
C ASP A 138 -26.64 19.51 1.74
N GLY A 139 -25.42 19.21 1.29
CA GLY A 139 -25.03 17.92 0.75
C GLY A 139 -25.83 17.57 -0.51
N ALA A 140 -25.92 18.52 -1.44
CA ALA A 140 -26.56 18.36 -2.74
C ALA A 140 -25.91 17.22 -3.53
N ALA A 141 -26.74 16.36 -4.12
CA ALA A 141 -26.27 15.16 -4.81
C ALA A 141 -25.25 15.47 -5.91
N ASP A 142 -25.50 16.50 -6.72
CA ASP A 142 -24.62 16.90 -7.82
C ASP A 142 -23.25 17.40 -7.33
N ALA A 143 -23.21 18.11 -6.20
CA ALA A 143 -21.95 18.60 -5.63
C ALA A 143 -21.10 17.44 -5.08
N VAL A 144 -21.73 16.49 -4.39
CA VAL A 144 -21.07 15.28 -3.87
C VAL A 144 -20.60 14.39 -5.03
N ALA A 145 -21.45 14.17 -6.03
CA ALA A 145 -21.13 13.37 -7.22
C ALA A 145 -20.00 13.99 -8.04
N SER A 146 -19.99 15.32 -8.20
CA SER A 146 -18.91 16.02 -8.92
C SER A 146 -17.56 15.84 -8.22
N LEU A 147 -17.52 15.93 -6.89
CA LEU A 147 -16.29 15.70 -6.12
C LEU A 147 -15.84 14.25 -6.22
N ALA A 148 -16.80 13.32 -6.14
CA ALA A 148 -16.54 11.89 -6.27
C ALA A 148 -15.95 11.56 -7.65
N ALA A 149 -16.58 12.02 -8.74
CA ALA A 149 -16.12 11.81 -10.11
C ALA A 149 -14.73 12.40 -10.34
N ALA A 150 -14.50 13.66 -9.94
CA ALA A 150 -13.19 14.30 -10.06
C ALA A 150 -12.10 13.54 -9.30
N SER A 151 -12.44 13.00 -8.12
CA SER A 151 -11.52 12.20 -7.32
C SER A 151 -11.29 10.81 -7.91
N ALA A 152 -12.34 10.16 -8.39
CA ALA A 152 -12.28 8.84 -8.99
C ALA A 152 -11.43 8.85 -10.26
N THR A 153 -11.46 9.91 -11.07
CA THR A 153 -10.54 10.07 -12.21
C THR A 153 -9.07 10.09 -11.76
N GLN A 154 -8.74 10.81 -10.68
CA GLN A 154 -7.37 10.89 -10.15
C GLN A 154 -6.90 9.57 -9.52
N LEU A 155 -7.82 8.84 -8.88
CA LEU A 155 -7.57 7.54 -8.25
C LEU A 155 -7.53 6.40 -9.27
N ALA A 156 -8.36 6.46 -10.30
CA ALA A 156 -8.32 5.53 -11.43
C ALA A 156 -6.99 5.66 -12.18
N GLY A 157 -6.45 6.87 -12.37
CA GLY A 157 -5.08 7.03 -12.83
C GLY A 157 -4.06 6.33 -11.92
N LEU A 158 -4.20 6.38 -10.60
CA LEU A 158 -3.30 5.69 -9.67
C LEU A 158 -3.45 4.14 -9.68
N LEU A 159 -4.64 3.64 -9.98
CA LEU A 159 -5.02 2.22 -9.85
C LEU A 159 -5.01 1.45 -11.18
N LEU A 160 -5.27 2.13 -12.30
CA LEU A 160 -5.35 1.59 -13.66
C LEU A 160 -4.12 1.90 -14.50
N GLU A 161 -3.31 2.91 -14.15
CA GLU A 161 -1.91 2.87 -14.56
C GLU A 161 -1.37 1.57 -13.95
N GLU A 162 -0.90 0.64 -14.80
CA GLU A 162 -0.29 -0.60 -14.32
C GLU A 162 0.63 -0.21 -13.14
N PRO A 163 0.39 -0.72 -11.91
CA PRO A 163 1.37 -0.53 -10.84
C PRO A 163 2.69 -0.91 -11.46
N PRO A 164 3.73 -0.05 -11.49
CA PRO A 164 4.86 -0.16 -12.40
C PRO A 164 5.20 -1.62 -12.54
N LYS A 165 4.81 -2.18 -13.70
CA LYS A 165 4.58 -3.61 -13.89
C LYS A 165 5.71 -4.30 -13.19
N GLU A 166 5.39 -5.03 -12.10
CA GLU A 166 6.39 -5.63 -11.22
C GLU A 166 7.53 -6.08 -12.10
N ALA A 167 8.71 -5.48 -11.91
CA ALA A 167 9.90 -5.95 -12.60
C ALA A 167 9.98 -7.42 -12.21
N ALA A 168 9.53 -8.29 -13.12
CA ALA A 168 9.45 -9.71 -12.91
C ALA A 168 10.91 -10.17 -12.85
N GLY A 169 11.44 -10.15 -11.62
CA GLY A 169 12.85 -10.38 -11.31
C GLY A 169 13.48 -9.31 -10.40
N GLY A 170 13.13 -9.26 -9.11
CA GLY A 170 14.00 -8.66 -8.09
C GLY A 170 13.27 -8.14 -6.86
N GLY A 171 13.66 -8.61 -5.66
CA GLY A 171 13.06 -8.19 -4.38
C GLY A 171 13.14 -6.69 -4.09
N ARG A 172 12.41 -6.26 -3.05
CA ARG A 172 12.41 -4.90 -2.45
C ARG A 172 13.69 -4.12 -2.73
N ILE A 173 13.58 -2.85 -3.16
CA ILE A 173 14.74 -1.97 -3.38
C ILE A 173 15.66 -2.05 -2.16
N ARG A 174 16.88 -2.53 -2.38
CA ARG A 174 17.87 -2.75 -1.33
C ARG A 174 18.66 -1.49 -1.12
N VAL A 175 18.52 -0.90 0.06
CA VAL A 175 19.23 0.32 0.45
C VAL A 175 20.26 -0.03 1.50
N ARG A 176 21.46 0.54 1.35
CA ARG A 176 22.50 0.46 2.37
C ARG A 176 22.91 1.82 2.86
N VAL A 177 22.78 2.02 4.16
CA VAL A 177 23.40 3.16 4.85
C VAL A 177 24.88 2.83 5.02
N ARG A 178 25.78 3.59 4.40
CA ARG A 178 27.23 3.29 4.44
C ARG A 178 27.96 4.07 5.51
N LYS A 179 27.92 5.40 5.42
CA LYS A 179 28.73 6.29 6.26
C LYS A 179 27.90 7.45 6.79
N VAL A 180 28.12 7.76 8.06
CA VAL A 180 27.66 9.01 8.69
C VAL A 180 28.91 9.67 9.28
N GLU A 181 29.25 10.87 8.81
CA GLU A 181 30.49 11.56 9.16
C GLU A 181 30.22 12.86 9.94
N GLY A 182 31.19 13.30 10.72
CA GLY A 182 31.17 14.57 11.48
C GLY A 182 30.22 14.65 12.69
N ALA A 183 29.37 13.66 12.93
CA ALA A 183 28.48 13.65 14.10
C ALA A 183 29.26 13.42 15.42
N PRO A 184 29.14 14.31 16.43
CA PRO A 184 29.73 14.13 17.76
C PRO A 184 28.99 13.07 18.59
N GLY A 185 29.55 12.73 19.76
CA GLY A 185 28.97 11.73 20.66
C GLY A 185 28.81 10.37 20.00
N ASP A 186 27.64 9.76 20.14
CA ASP A 186 27.27 8.52 19.42
C ASP A 186 26.51 8.76 18.10
N GLY A 187 26.40 10.02 17.67
CA GLY A 187 25.51 10.46 16.60
C GLY A 187 25.68 9.70 15.28
N ARG A 188 26.92 9.31 14.93
CA ARG A 188 27.20 8.48 13.75
C ARG A 188 26.42 7.16 13.77
N LYS A 189 26.45 6.46 14.90
CA LYS A 189 25.77 5.17 15.07
C LYS A 189 24.27 5.38 15.18
N SER A 190 23.85 6.36 15.98
CA SER A 190 22.44 6.65 16.25
C SER A 190 21.69 7.07 14.98
N LEU A 191 22.26 7.95 14.16
CA LEU A 191 21.67 8.37 12.88
C LEU A 191 21.59 7.22 11.88
N ALA A 192 22.64 6.40 11.76
CA ALA A 192 22.64 5.25 10.85
C ALA A 192 21.56 4.22 11.22
N VAL A 193 21.42 3.92 12.51
CA VAL A 193 20.37 3.02 13.02
C VAL A 193 18.97 3.61 12.83
N ALA A 194 18.80 4.90 13.14
CA ALA A 194 17.52 5.58 13.05
C ALA A 194 17.01 5.64 11.60
N ILE A 195 17.87 6.05 10.65
CA ILE A 195 17.48 6.15 9.25
C ILE A 195 17.22 4.78 8.62
N ALA A 196 18.05 3.77 8.91
CA ALA A 196 17.80 2.39 8.50
C ALA A 196 16.44 1.89 9.01
N SER A 197 16.09 2.23 10.26
CA SER A 197 14.80 1.86 10.85
C SER A 197 13.62 2.55 10.16
N VAL A 198 13.76 3.84 9.82
CA VAL A 198 12.74 4.59 9.07
C VAL A 198 12.56 4.02 7.68
N LEU A 199 13.64 3.81 6.92
CA LEU A 199 13.59 3.29 5.56
C LEU A 199 13.04 1.85 5.52
N LYS A 200 13.40 1.01 6.49
CA LYS A 200 12.82 -0.34 6.63
C LYS A 200 11.30 -0.30 6.84
N ARG A 201 10.79 0.66 7.63
CA ARG A 201 9.34 0.85 7.82
C ARG A 201 8.63 1.36 6.57
N GLN A 202 9.38 1.82 5.57
CA GLN A 202 8.89 2.30 4.28
C GLN A 202 9.05 1.23 3.18
N ASP A 203 9.19 -0.03 3.59
CA ASP A 203 9.30 -1.24 2.75
C ASP A 203 10.55 -1.32 1.85
N LEU A 204 11.61 -0.60 2.23
CA LEU A 204 12.94 -0.78 1.67
C LEU A 204 13.67 -1.92 2.39
N GLU A 205 14.39 -2.75 1.64
CA GLU A 205 15.23 -3.78 2.23
C GLU A 205 16.56 -3.16 2.69
N ILE A 206 16.91 -3.30 3.97
CA ILE A 206 18.16 -2.75 4.48
C ILE A 206 19.27 -3.79 4.41
N VAL A 207 20.27 -3.51 3.58
CA VAL A 207 21.46 -4.35 3.46
C VAL A 207 22.44 -4.00 4.57
N THR A 208 22.62 -4.93 5.50
CA THR A 208 23.57 -4.79 6.61
C THR A 208 24.92 -5.45 6.31
N ASP A 209 24.97 -6.44 5.41
CA ASP A 209 26.21 -7.10 5.01
C ASP A 209 27.10 -6.13 4.20
N PRO A 210 28.36 -5.89 4.63
CA PRO A 210 29.33 -5.11 3.88
C PRO A 210 29.60 -5.62 2.46
N LYS A 211 29.39 -6.90 2.18
CA LYS A 211 29.54 -7.52 0.86
C LYS A 211 28.21 -7.68 0.11
N GLY A 212 27.10 -7.35 0.77
CA GLY A 212 25.76 -7.40 0.18
C GLY A 212 25.61 -6.39 -0.95
N LYS A 213 24.91 -6.82 -2.01
CA LYS A 213 24.56 -5.94 -3.14
C LYS A 213 23.39 -5.06 -2.71
N ALA A 214 23.61 -3.74 -2.72
CA ALA A 214 22.56 -2.75 -2.55
C ALA A 214 22.30 -2.06 -3.89
N ASP A 215 21.05 -1.72 -4.13
CA ASP A 215 20.61 -1.01 -5.32
C ASP A 215 20.85 0.49 -5.16
N LEU A 216 20.82 1.00 -3.92
CA LEU A 216 21.13 2.38 -3.57
C LEU A 216 21.93 2.48 -2.27
N TYR A 217 22.69 3.55 -2.16
CA TYR A 217 23.50 3.87 -0.99
C TYR A 217 23.10 5.21 -0.40
N VAL A 218 23.03 5.26 0.94
CA VAL A 218 22.76 6.47 1.71
C VAL A 218 24.00 6.80 2.54
N ASP A 219 24.53 8.01 2.35
CA ASP A 219 25.59 8.59 3.16
C ASP A 219 25.06 9.84 3.87
N ALA A 220 25.68 10.24 4.98
CA ALA A 220 25.34 11.48 5.66
C ALA A 220 26.57 12.25 6.13
N ASP A 221 26.53 13.56 5.97
CA ASP A 221 27.54 14.49 6.46
C ASP A 221 26.91 15.41 7.51
N VAL A 222 27.50 15.45 8.70
CA VAL A 222 27.03 16.27 9.83
C VAL A 222 28.09 17.30 10.18
N VAL A 223 27.68 18.57 10.25
CA VAL A 223 28.53 19.68 10.67
C VAL A 223 27.90 20.33 11.88
N VAL A 224 28.65 20.42 12.97
CA VAL A 224 28.22 21.13 14.19
C VAL A 224 29.15 22.32 14.40
N ALA A 225 28.58 23.51 14.38
CA ALA A 225 29.32 24.74 14.65
C ALA A 225 29.62 24.89 16.14
N GLY A 226 30.71 25.59 16.47
CA GLY A 226 31.04 25.93 17.84
C GLY A 226 29.92 26.73 18.53
N PRO A 227 29.74 26.59 19.86
CA PRO A 227 28.64 27.21 20.55
C PRO A 227 28.74 28.75 20.53
N LYS A 228 27.62 29.41 20.22
CA LYS A 228 27.47 30.87 20.22
C LYS A 228 26.20 31.24 20.98
N GLY A 229 26.34 31.98 22.08
CA GLY A 229 25.19 32.40 22.90
C GLY A 229 24.39 31.24 23.50
N GLY A 230 25.05 30.15 23.90
CA GLY A 230 24.41 28.97 24.50
C GLY A 230 23.72 28.02 23.51
N LYS A 231 23.76 28.32 22.21
CA LYS A 231 23.28 27.47 21.12
C LYS A 231 24.42 27.00 20.23
N GLN A 232 24.22 25.91 19.51
CA GLN A 232 25.09 25.41 18.46
C GLN A 232 24.25 25.12 17.22
N ASN A 233 24.72 25.55 16.06
CA ASN A 233 24.08 25.26 14.79
C ASN A 233 24.53 23.86 14.32
N VAL A 234 23.58 23.05 13.88
CA VAL A 234 23.84 21.72 13.31
C VAL A 234 23.25 21.66 11.90
N LYS A 235 24.06 21.20 10.96
CA LYS A 235 23.68 20.92 9.58
C LYS A 235 23.90 19.45 9.28
N ILE A 236 22.89 18.79 8.72
CA ILE A 236 22.91 17.39 8.34
C ILE A 236 22.52 17.31 6.86
N VAL A 237 23.36 16.68 6.04
CA VAL A 237 23.08 16.46 4.62
C VAL A 237 23.13 14.97 4.34
N TRP A 238 22.02 14.41 3.87
CA TRP A 238 21.92 13.04 3.40
C TRP A 238 22.15 12.99 1.90
N HIS A 239 22.97 12.06 1.44
CA HIS A 239 23.30 11.84 0.03
C HIS A 239 22.76 10.48 -0.41
N VAL A 240 21.98 10.46 -1.48
CA VAL A 240 21.48 9.21 -2.08
C VAL A 240 22.25 8.96 -3.37
N ARG A 241 22.91 7.80 -3.47
CA ARG A 241 23.81 7.46 -4.58
C ARG A 241 23.52 6.09 -5.16
N ARG A 242 23.82 5.92 -6.45
CA ARG A 242 23.80 4.63 -7.14
C ARG A 242 25.06 3.81 -6.84
N PRO A 243 25.09 2.51 -7.22
CA PRO A 243 26.26 1.66 -7.01
C PRO A 243 27.50 2.09 -7.81
N ASP A 244 27.30 2.80 -8.92
CA ASP A 244 28.38 3.41 -9.71
C ASP A 244 29.01 4.66 -9.06
N GLY A 245 28.46 5.12 -7.93
CA GLY A 245 28.92 6.30 -7.20
C GLY A 245 28.24 7.61 -7.61
N SER A 246 27.39 7.60 -8.64
CA SER A 246 26.64 8.79 -9.08
C SER A 246 25.64 9.24 -8.01
N GLU A 247 25.58 10.54 -7.75
CA GLU A 247 24.61 11.13 -6.82
C GLU A 247 23.27 11.35 -7.51
N ILE A 248 22.20 10.88 -6.88
CA ILE A 248 20.82 11.10 -7.33
C ILE A 248 20.29 12.43 -6.79
N GLY A 249 20.67 12.76 -5.55
CA GLY A 249 20.36 14.04 -4.92
C GLY A 249 20.66 14.03 -3.43
N THR A 250 20.28 15.12 -2.77
CA THR A 250 20.53 15.34 -1.34
C THR A 250 19.28 15.77 -0.58
N VAL A 251 19.26 15.49 0.73
CA VAL A 251 18.25 15.98 1.68
C VAL A 251 18.99 16.67 2.82
N GLY A 252 18.79 17.98 2.97
CA GLY A 252 19.48 18.79 3.95
C GLY A 252 18.56 19.28 5.07
N GLU A 253 19.05 19.24 6.29
CA GLU A 253 18.41 19.81 7.47
C GLU A 253 19.41 20.70 8.22
N GLU A 254 18.96 21.84 8.71
CA GLU A 254 19.80 22.77 9.48
C GLU A 254 18.97 23.37 10.62
N ASN A 255 19.48 23.27 11.85
CA ASN A 255 18.76 23.71 13.05
C ASN A 255 19.72 24.22 14.12
N ASP A 256 19.24 25.13 14.98
CA ASP A 256 19.95 25.56 16.18
C ASP A 256 19.48 24.76 17.39
N VAL A 257 20.42 24.15 18.12
CA VAL A 257 20.14 23.35 19.32
C VAL A 257 20.90 23.90 20.54
N PRO A 258 20.47 23.61 21.77
CA PRO A 258 21.26 23.94 22.96
C PRO A 258 22.68 23.39 22.87
N SER A 259 23.66 24.19 23.30
CA SER A 259 25.06 23.78 23.38
C SER A 259 25.20 22.53 24.27
N GLY A 260 25.97 21.55 23.82
CA GLY A 260 26.21 20.30 24.54
C GLY A 260 25.15 19.21 24.35
N LEU A 261 23.96 19.51 23.81
CA LEU A 261 22.91 18.51 23.55
C LEU A 261 23.41 17.33 22.71
N LEU A 262 24.28 17.62 21.75
CA LEU A 262 24.80 16.67 20.77
C LEU A 262 26.08 15.94 21.22
N ASN A 263 26.57 16.17 22.45
CA ASN A 263 27.82 15.55 22.92
C ASN A 263 27.61 14.13 23.48
N GLY A 264 26.38 13.79 23.82
CA GLY A 264 25.99 12.54 24.47
C GLY A 264 25.29 11.56 23.53
N PRO A 265 24.33 10.78 24.04
CA PRO A 265 23.49 9.90 23.24
C PRO A 265 22.50 10.66 22.36
N TRP A 266 22.47 10.34 21.07
CA TRP A 266 21.60 10.97 20.09
C TRP A 266 20.27 10.25 19.89
N GLY A 267 20.02 9.09 20.50
CA GLY A 267 18.89 8.19 20.17
C GLY A 267 17.59 8.88 19.75
N ASP A 268 17.04 9.74 20.60
CA ASP A 268 15.79 10.46 20.34
C ASP A 268 15.93 11.52 19.23
N VAL A 269 16.99 12.32 19.28
CA VAL A 269 17.30 13.37 18.28
C VAL A 269 17.52 12.74 16.90
N ALA A 270 18.28 11.65 16.84
CA ALA A 270 18.57 10.90 15.62
C ALA A 270 17.30 10.32 15.02
N TYR A 271 16.36 9.84 15.84
CA TYR A 271 15.07 9.34 15.36
C TYR A 271 14.21 10.45 14.75
N MET A 272 14.17 11.64 15.38
CA MET A 272 13.45 12.80 14.83
C MET A 272 14.03 13.26 13.49
N VAL A 273 15.37 13.40 13.41
CA VAL A 273 16.09 13.72 12.16
C VAL A 273 15.78 12.67 11.09
N ALA A 274 15.81 11.39 11.46
CA ALA A 274 15.55 10.30 10.51
C ALA A 274 14.11 10.30 9.96
N ILE A 275 13.10 10.64 10.77
CA ILE A 275 11.71 10.77 10.29
C ILE A 275 11.60 11.89 9.26
N SER A 276 12.19 13.04 9.56
CA SER A 276 12.17 14.21 8.68
C SER A 276 12.90 13.92 7.35
N ALA A 277 14.10 13.35 7.42
CA ALA A 277 14.89 13.01 6.25
C ALA A 277 14.32 11.84 5.43
N GLY A 278 13.68 10.87 6.09
CA GLY A 278 13.19 9.64 5.46
C GLY A 278 12.24 9.87 4.29
N ASN A 279 11.33 10.85 4.42
CA ASN A 279 10.41 11.21 3.32
C ASN A 279 11.16 11.79 2.12
N GLY A 280 12.16 12.65 2.35
CA GLY A 280 12.97 13.22 1.28
C GLY A 280 13.83 12.16 0.58
N ILE A 281 14.39 11.21 1.36
CA ILE A 281 15.20 10.12 0.81
C ILE A 281 14.36 9.19 -0.06
N LEU A 282 13.12 8.87 0.33
CA LEU A 282 12.22 8.06 -0.52
C LEU A 282 11.97 8.71 -1.88
N GLN A 283 11.72 10.01 -1.93
CA GLN A 283 11.54 10.71 -3.20
C GLN A 283 12.77 10.60 -4.11
N LEU A 284 13.97 10.55 -3.53
CA LEU A 284 15.21 10.34 -4.27
C LEU A 284 15.37 8.87 -4.71
N VAL A 285 14.97 7.92 -3.87
CA VAL A 285 14.95 6.49 -4.20
C VAL A 285 14.06 6.25 -5.43
N ASP A 286 12.85 6.83 -5.46
CA ASP A 286 11.90 6.69 -6.57
C ASP A 286 12.44 7.27 -7.88
N ARG A 287 13.20 8.37 -7.82
CA ARG A 287 13.87 8.98 -8.98
C ARG A 287 15.13 8.24 -9.44
N GLY A 288 15.75 7.49 -8.53
CA GLY A 288 17.05 6.87 -8.72
C GLY A 288 17.03 5.43 -9.23
N ALA A 289 15.88 4.75 -9.13
CA ALA A 289 15.69 3.37 -9.56
C ALA A 289 15.98 3.22 -11.08
N PRO A 290 16.73 2.18 -11.51
CA PRO A 290 17.06 1.99 -12.91
C PRO A 290 15.81 1.74 -13.77
N ALA A 291 15.77 2.32 -14.97
CA ALA A 291 14.70 2.10 -15.94
C ALA A 291 14.68 0.62 -16.38
N PRO A 292 13.50 0.00 -16.59
CA PRO A 292 13.43 -1.38 -17.04
C PRO A 292 14.07 -1.53 -18.44
N ASP A 293 14.97 -2.51 -18.58
CA ASP A 293 15.66 -2.84 -19.83
C ASP A 293 14.66 -3.08 -20.97
N ARG A 294 14.67 -2.20 -21.98
CA ARG A 294 13.93 -2.39 -23.21
C ARG A 294 14.63 -3.47 -24.03
N LYS A 295 14.30 -4.74 -23.81
CA LYS A 295 14.71 -5.80 -24.74
C LYS A 295 13.89 -5.71 -26.03
N SER A 296 14.66 -5.64 -27.12
CA SER A 296 14.25 -5.50 -28.52
C SER A 296 13.71 -6.79 -29.11
#